data_AF-A0A8J6G120-F1
#
_entry.id   AF-A0A8J6G120-F1
#
_cell.length_a   1.000
_cell.length_b   1.000
_cell.length_c   1.000
_cell.angle_alpha   90.00
_cell.angle_beta   90.00
_cell.angle_gamma   90.00
#
_symmetry.space_group_name_H-M   'P 1'
#
loop_
_entity.id
_entity.type
_entity.pdbx_description
1 polymer ?
#
loop_
_entity_poly.entity_id
_entity_poly.type
_entity_poly.pdbx_seq_one_letter_code
_entity_poly.pdbx_strand_id
1 'polypeptide(L)'
;MPVCKGMMEAVLYHIMSRPGVPESCLLQYYQGVLQPVAVLELLRGLESLGCIQKRLLRKPAAVSLFSKPVVEGLGQASEAEALSCRESTVTFYEPTLDCTIRLGRVFPHDVNWNKWIHL
;
A
#
# COMPACT_ATOMS: atom_id res chain seq x y z
N MET A 1 8.09 -15.00 -16.66
CA MET A 1 8.68 -14.41 -15.45
C MET A 1 8.07 -15.03 -14.20
N PRO A 2 8.54 -16.21 -13.74
CA PRO A 2 8.04 -16.86 -12.52
C PRO A 2 8.28 -16.02 -11.26
N VAL A 3 9.40 -15.28 -11.25
CA VAL A 3 9.85 -14.49 -10.10
C VAL A 3 8.87 -13.34 -9.79
N CYS A 4 8.42 -12.59 -10.80
CA CYS A 4 7.48 -11.48 -10.59
C CYS A 4 6.12 -11.96 -10.08
N LYS A 5 5.63 -13.12 -10.55
CA LYS A 5 4.39 -13.74 -10.03
C LYS A 5 4.52 -14.01 -8.53
N GLY A 6 5.57 -14.72 -8.12
CA GLY A 6 5.81 -15.04 -6.71
C GLY A 6 5.98 -13.79 -5.85
N MET A 7 6.65 -12.75 -6.36
CA MET A 7 6.80 -11.47 -5.67
C MET A 7 5.45 -10.75 -5.49
N MET A 8 4.62 -10.69 -6.52
CA MET A 8 3.28 -10.06 -6.43
C MET A 8 2.37 -10.81 -5.47
N GLU A 9 2.36 -12.15 -5.53
CA GLU A 9 1.59 -12.99 -4.61
C GLU A 9 2.06 -12.82 -3.16
N ALA A 10 3.37 -12.79 -2.92
CA ALA A 10 3.93 -12.60 -1.59
C ALA A 10 3.57 -11.24 -1.00
N VAL A 11 3.70 -10.15 -1.77
CA VAL A 11 3.33 -8.80 -1.32
C VAL A 11 1.82 -8.71 -1.09
N LEU A 12 1.00 -9.25 -2.00
CA LEU A 12 -0.46 -9.27 -1.81
C LEU A 12 -0.83 -10.06 -0.54
N TYR A 13 -0.24 -11.22 -0.33
CA TYR A 13 -0.48 -12.04 0.86
C TYR A 13 -0.08 -11.33 2.16
N HIS A 14 1.04 -10.59 2.17
CA HIS A 14 1.42 -9.78 3.32
C HIS A 14 0.33 -8.76 3.67
N ILE A 15 -0.16 -8.01 2.67
CA ILE A 15 -1.21 -7.00 2.85
C ILE A 15 -2.52 -7.65 3.29
N MET A 16 -2.89 -8.79 2.71
CA MET A 16 -4.09 -9.54 3.13
C MET A 16 -4.00 -10.02 4.59
N SER A 17 -2.81 -10.44 5.03
CA SER A 17 -2.57 -10.92 6.40
C SER A 17 -2.55 -9.78 7.42
N ARG A 18 -2.27 -8.55 6.98
CA ARG A 18 -2.21 -7.35 7.81
C ARG A 18 -2.88 -6.16 7.08
N PRO A 19 -4.22 -6.13 7.02
CA PRO A 19 -4.96 -4.99 6.47
C PRO A 19 -4.56 -3.72 7.22
N GLY A 20 -4.41 -2.60 6.51
CA GLY A 20 -3.97 -1.35 7.12
C GLY A 20 -2.44 -1.21 7.25
N VAL A 21 -1.65 -2.10 6.66
CA VAL A 21 -0.18 -2.09 6.79
C VAL A 21 0.44 -0.81 6.19
N PRO A 22 1.28 -0.07 6.95
CA PRO A 22 1.96 1.11 6.43
C PRO A 22 2.98 0.78 5.34
N GLU A 23 3.15 1.69 4.38
CA GLU A 23 4.14 1.54 3.29
C GLU A 23 5.56 1.34 3.84
N SER A 24 5.94 2.10 4.88
CA SER A 24 7.25 1.98 5.54
C SER A 24 7.50 0.60 6.15
N CYS A 25 6.46 -0.05 6.68
CA CYS A 25 6.57 -1.40 7.25
C CYS A 25 6.87 -2.43 6.16
N LEU A 26 6.24 -2.29 4.98
CA LEU A 26 6.51 -3.14 3.83
C LEU A 26 7.94 -2.93 3.31
N LEU A 27 8.37 -1.67 3.14
CA LEU A 27 9.73 -1.35 2.69
C LEU A 27 10.79 -1.91 3.65
N GLN A 28 10.58 -1.79 4.96
CA GLN A 28 11.49 -2.32 5.97
C GLN A 28 11.51 -3.85 5.95
N TYR A 29 10.36 -4.50 5.84
CA TYR A 29 10.26 -5.97 5.83
C TYR A 29 11.03 -6.59 4.65
N TYR A 30 10.93 -5.98 3.47
CA TYR A 30 11.56 -6.51 2.25
C TYR A 30 12.99 -6.02 2.00
N GLN A 31 13.53 -5.11 2.83
CA GLN A 31 14.83 -4.45 2.60
C GLN A 31 16.00 -5.43 2.37
N GLY A 32 15.98 -6.61 2.98
CA GLY A 32 17.04 -7.63 2.84
C GLY A 32 16.92 -8.51 1.59
N VAL A 33 15.82 -8.43 0.85
CA VAL A 33 15.52 -9.32 -0.29
C VAL A 33 15.23 -8.54 -1.57
N LEU A 34 14.58 -7.37 -1.45
CA LEU A 34 14.19 -6.52 -2.57
C LEU A 34 14.71 -5.10 -2.35
N GLN A 35 15.11 -4.45 -3.45
CA GLN A 35 15.35 -3.02 -3.44
C GLN A 35 14.04 -2.27 -3.14
N PRO A 36 14.06 -1.17 -2.37
CA PRO A 36 12.85 -0.40 -2.05
C PRO A 36 12.01 -0.01 -3.27
N VAL A 37 12.66 0.35 -4.38
CA VAL A 37 11.98 0.69 -5.65
C VAL A 37 11.17 -0.49 -6.19
N ALA A 38 11.71 -1.72 -6.14
CA ALA A 38 10.99 -2.90 -6.59
C ALA A 38 9.74 -3.17 -5.75
N VAL A 39 9.79 -2.92 -4.44
CA VAL A 39 8.62 -3.03 -3.55
C VAL A 39 7.55 -2.01 -3.94
N LEU A 40 7.94 -0.76 -4.21
CA LEU A 40 7.01 0.28 -4.67
C LEU A 40 6.38 -0.04 -6.03
N GLU A 41 7.15 -0.62 -6.95
CA GLU A 41 6.64 -1.07 -8.26
C GLU A 41 5.64 -2.22 -8.12
N LEU A 42 5.88 -3.18 -7.24
CA LEU A 42 4.93 -4.26 -6.93
C LEU A 42 3.63 -3.70 -6.34
N LEU A 43 3.72 -2.75 -5.40
CA LEU A 43 2.56 -2.08 -4.81
C LEU A 43 1.75 -1.34 -5.86
N ARG A 44 2.41 -0.58 -6.74
CA ARG A 44 1.77 0.11 -7.86
C ARG A 44 1.14 -0.87 -8.86
N GLY A 45 1.80 -2.00 -9.11
CA GLY A 45 1.26 -3.08 -9.93
C GLY A 45 -0.02 -3.64 -9.34
N LEU A 46 -0.01 -4.02 -8.06
CA LEU A 46 -1.18 -4.54 -7.35
C LEU A 46 -2.31 -3.50 -7.26
N GLU A 47 -2.00 -2.22 -7.07
CA GLU A 47 -2.98 -1.13 -7.08
C GLU A 47 -3.62 -0.96 -8.47
N SER A 48 -2.82 -0.98 -9.54
CA SER A 48 -3.33 -0.83 -10.91
C SER A 48 -4.20 -2.01 -11.36
N LEU A 49 -3.91 -3.22 -10.84
CA LEU A 49 -4.77 -4.40 -10.99
C LEU A 49 -6.05 -4.34 -10.13
N GLY A 50 -6.16 -3.34 -9.26
CA GLY A 50 -7.24 -3.21 -8.30
C GLY A 50 -7.22 -4.28 -7.20
N CYS A 51 -6.10 -4.97 -7.00
CA CYS A 51 -5.94 -5.94 -5.92
C CYS A 51 -5.88 -5.25 -4.55
N ILE A 52 -5.28 -4.06 -4.48
CA ILE A 52 -5.14 -3.30 -3.24
C ILE A 52 -5.57 -1.85 -3.43
N GLN A 53 -5.81 -1.15 -2.32
CA GLN A 53 -6.13 0.27 -2.27
C GLN A 53 -5.11 1.01 -1.43
N LYS A 54 -4.52 2.06 -2.00
CA LYS A 54 -3.69 3.00 -1.27
C LYS A 54 -4.57 3.96 -0.48
N ARG A 55 -4.33 4.06 0.83
CA ARG A 55 -5.05 4.96 1.74
C ARG A 55 -4.07 5.87 2.44
N LEU A 56 -4.55 7.08 2.74
CA LEU A 56 -3.79 8.10 3.47
C LEU A 56 -4.48 8.35 4.80
N LEU A 57 -3.76 8.10 5.89
CA LEU A 57 -4.18 8.46 7.24
C LEU A 57 -3.49 9.76 7.63
N ARG A 58 -4.26 10.83 7.85
CA ARG A 58 -3.73 12.06 8.43
C ARG A 58 -3.71 11.93 9.95
N LYS A 59 -2.56 12.18 10.59
CA LYS A 59 -2.52 12.30 12.04
C LYS A 59 -3.43 13.48 12.45
N PRO A 60 -4.37 13.28 13.38
CA PRO A 60 -5.17 14.38 13.87
C PRO A 60 -4.26 15.44 14.50
N ALA A 61 -4.62 16.71 14.33
CA ALA A 61 -3.94 17.80 15.02
C ALA A 61 -3.98 17.55 16.54
N ALA A 62 -2.93 17.96 17.26
CA ALA A 62 -2.90 17.84 18.71
C ALA A 62 -4.07 18.64 19.29
N VAL A 63 -5.03 17.93 19.87
CA VAL A 63 -6.19 18.56 20.51
C VAL A 63 -5.79 19.08 21.88
N SER A 64 -6.18 20.32 22.18
CA SER A 64 -6.03 20.94 23.51
C SER A 64 -7.42 21.21 24.07
N LEU A 65 -7.60 21.09 25.39
CA LEU A 65 -8.85 21.45 26.07
C LEU A 65 -9.25 22.92 25.86
N PHE A 66 -8.29 23.77 25.47
CA PHE A 66 -8.49 25.19 25.16
C PHE A 66 -8.45 25.48 23.65
N SER A 67 -8.44 24.46 22.81
CA SER A 67 -8.45 24.65 21.35
C SER A 67 -9.83 25.14 20.87
N LYS A 68 -9.84 25.91 19.79
CA LYS A 68 -11.07 26.35 19.15
C LYS A 68 -11.67 25.16 18.38
N PRO A 69 -12.99 24.93 18.46
CA PRO A 69 -13.63 23.88 17.68
C PRO A 69 -13.47 24.16 16.18
N VAL A 70 -13.00 23.16 15.44
CA VAL A 70 -12.93 23.22 13.98
C VAL A 70 -14.33 22.90 13.45
N VAL A 71 -15.00 23.89 12.86
CA VAL A 71 -16.23 23.66 12.10
C VAL A 71 -15.83 23.19 10.70
N GLU A 72 -16.05 21.91 10.42
CA GLU A 72 -15.83 21.33 9.09
C GLU A 72 -16.76 22.01 8.08
N GLY A 73 -16.20 22.89 7.24
CA GLY A 73 -16.94 23.51 6.13
C GLY A 73 -16.57 24.94 5.74
N LEU A 74 -15.79 25.71 6.54
CA LEU A 74 -15.55 27.13 6.21
C LEU A 74 -14.15 27.70 6.48
N GLY A 75 -13.13 26.87 6.72
CA GLY A 75 -11.76 27.33 6.98
C GLY A 75 -10.83 27.07 5.81
N GLN A 76 -10.41 28.11 5.08
CA GLN A 76 -9.27 28.03 4.16
C GLN A 76 -8.04 27.63 4.98
N ALA A 77 -7.55 26.42 4.78
CA ALA A 77 -6.30 25.97 5.38
C ALA A 77 -5.18 26.90 4.93
N SER A 78 -4.46 27.50 5.88
CA SER A 78 -3.29 28.33 5.60
C SER A 78 -2.21 27.49 4.91
N GLU A 79 -1.45 28.08 3.98
CA GLU A 79 -0.38 27.41 3.22
C GLU A 79 0.68 26.76 4.15
N ALA A 80 0.89 27.32 5.35
CA ALA A 80 1.76 26.75 6.38
C ALA A 80 1.17 25.47 7.03
N GLU A 81 -0.14 25.42 7.21
CA GLU A 81 -0.86 24.24 7.71
C GLU A 81 -0.94 23.15 6.65
N ALA A 82 -0.98 23.52 5.36
CA ALA A 82 -0.91 22.58 4.23
C ALA A 82 0.47 21.92 4.09
N LEU A 83 1.56 22.63 4.39
CA LEU A 83 2.92 22.08 4.41
C LEU A 83 3.14 21.15 5.61
N SER A 84 2.75 21.56 6.82
CA SER A 84 2.78 20.70 8.02
C SER A 84 1.83 19.50 7.91
N CYS A 85 0.73 19.65 7.17
CA CYS A 85 -0.23 18.58 6.87
C CYS A 85 0.42 17.42 6.10
N ARG A 86 1.33 17.70 5.17
CA ARG A 86 1.95 16.66 4.33
C ARG A 86 2.94 15.80 5.13
N GLU A 87 3.55 16.36 6.16
CA GLU A 87 4.50 15.69 7.04
C GLU A 87 3.84 14.71 8.04
N SER A 88 2.53 14.84 8.24
CA SER A 88 1.77 14.05 9.22
C SER A 88 0.85 12.99 8.60
N THR A 89 0.95 12.75 7.28
CA THR A 89 0.21 11.70 6.59
C THR A 89 0.97 10.39 6.53
N VAL A 90 0.36 9.31 6.99
CA VAL A 90 0.87 7.94 6.86
C VAL A 90 0.13 7.26 5.70
N THR A 91 0.91 6.73 4.76
CA THR A 91 0.39 5.88 3.67
C THR A 91 0.27 4.44 4.14
N PHE A 92 -0.88 3.81 3.89
CA PHE A 92 -1.10 2.40 4.20
C PHE A 92 -1.93 1.71 3.10
N TYR A 93 -1.91 0.38 3.08
CA TYR A 93 -2.55 -0.43 2.06
C TYR A 93 -3.64 -1.34 2.63
N GLU A 94 -4.75 -1.41 1.91
CA GLU A 94 -5.89 -2.29 2.21
C GLU A 94 -6.11 -3.27 1.06
N PRO A 95 -6.36 -4.56 1.32
CA PRO A 95 -6.77 -5.49 0.27
C PRO A 95 -8.20 -5.21 -0.19
N THR A 96 -8.48 -5.43 -1.48
CA THR A 96 -9.87 -5.48 -1.96
C THR A 96 -10.50 -6.86 -1.67
N LEU A 97 -11.82 -6.93 -1.61
CA LEU A 97 -12.55 -8.17 -1.30
C LEU A 97 -12.28 -9.27 -2.34
N ASP A 98 -12.11 -8.88 -3.61
CA ASP A 98 -11.87 -9.76 -4.75
C ASP A 98 -10.38 -9.77 -5.20
N CYS A 99 -9.46 -9.34 -4.34
CA CYS A 99 -8.05 -9.16 -4.68
C CYS A 99 -7.36 -10.42 -5.25
N THR A 100 -7.67 -11.60 -4.71
CA THR A 100 -7.13 -12.89 -5.15
C THR A 100 -7.65 -13.30 -6.52
N ILE A 101 -8.96 -13.08 -6.77
CA ILE A 101 -9.60 -13.34 -8.06
C ILE A 101 -9.03 -12.41 -9.12
N ARG A 102 -8.85 -11.12 -8.80
CA ARG A 102 -8.24 -10.13 -9.69
C ARG A 102 -6.83 -10.53 -10.08
N LEU A 103 -5.98 -10.88 -9.10
CA LEU A 103 -4.60 -11.29 -9.38
C LEU A 103 -4.57 -12.59 -10.20
N GLY A 104 -5.41 -13.56 -9.87
CA GLY A 104 -5.48 -14.83 -10.60
C GLY A 104 -5.86 -14.70 -12.08
N ARG A 105 -6.56 -13.63 -12.48
CA ARG A 105 -6.89 -13.35 -13.89
C ARG A 105 -5.74 -12.77 -14.70
N VAL A 106 -4.70 -12.26 -14.05
CA VAL A 106 -3.52 -11.67 -14.72
C VAL A 106 -2.61 -12.76 -15.28
N PHE A 107 -2.70 -13.95 -14.70
CA PHE A 107 -1.82 -15.06 -14.98
C PHE A 107 -2.48 -16.06 -15.95
N PRO A 108 -1.78 -16.48 -17.02
CA PRO A 108 -2.19 -17.61 -17.85
C PRO A 108 -2.70 -18.80 -17.06
N HIS A 109 -3.69 -19.48 -17.64
CA HIS A 109 -4.40 -20.61 -17.04
C HIS A 109 -3.57 -21.91 -17.02
N ASP A 110 -2.25 -21.79 -16.94
CA ASP A 110 -1.33 -22.91 -16.86
C ASP A 110 -1.30 -23.45 -15.42
N VAL A 111 -1.40 -24.77 -15.31
CA VAL A 111 -1.46 -25.47 -14.01
C VAL A 111 -0.18 -25.30 -13.18
N ASN A 112 0.96 -24.98 -13.81
CA ASN A 112 2.22 -24.78 -13.11
C ASN A 112 3.11 -23.72 -13.77
N TRP A 113 3.06 -22.52 -13.21
CA TRP A 113 3.94 -21.40 -13.53
C TRP A 113 5.24 -21.34 -12.72
N ASN A 114 5.37 -22.20 -11.71
CA ASN A 114 6.54 -22.27 -10.83
C ASN A 114 7.57 -23.31 -11.30
N LYS A 115 7.57 -23.67 -12.60
CA LYS A 115 8.64 -24.51 -13.16
C LYS A 115 9.94 -23.68 -13.19
N TRP A 116 10.71 -23.77 -12.11
CA TRP A 116 12.13 -23.46 -12.14
C TRP A 116 12.77 -24.49 -13.06
N ILE A 117 12.99 -24.12 -14.32
CA ILE A 117 13.72 -24.96 -15.25
C ILE A 117 15.16 -24.98 -14.71
N HIS A 118 15.58 -26.09 -14.12
CA HIS A 118 16.98 -26.34 -13.84
C HIS A 118 17.69 -26.40 -15.19
N LEU A 119 18.33 -25.30 -15.59
CA LEU A 119 19.35 -25.28 -16.63
C LEU A 119 20.71 -25.56 -16.00
#